data_AF-A0A8I6RND1-F1
#
_entry.id   AF-A0A8I6RND1-F1
#
_cell.length_a   1.000
_cell.length_b   1.000
_cell.length_c   1.000
_cell.angle_alpha   90.00
_cell.angle_beta   90.00
_cell.angle_gamma   90.00
#
_symmetry.space_group_name_H-M   'P 1'
#
loop_
_entity.id
_entity.type
_entity.pdbx_description
1 polymer ?
#
loop_
_entity_poly.entity_id
_entity_poly.type
_entity_poly.pdbx_seq_one_letter_code
_entity_poly.pdbx_strand_id
1 'polypeptide(L)'
;MQPQLLDTKWNLFKKVVQINLTLNNFQTTKLRDTENTPIKRSHKKVLLRFCQVNPNKEVFLDRYPPKVFIQVNDQLFLPRKQGPINITSVLTVKPFLKNSIKIIFQRSDKIFIGVLFIAQTPNPQLWDHKSISLIQEYKVTRNKIANLFHGADGDSDVKITSLNVSLKCPLSQILINVPCIGKRCMHIECFDMESYFDANSTKNPKWECPICRKGCQPDNLIIDGYWKAVLKEIPLDCTSVSLQKDGSWIPLCNSKN
;
A
#
# COMPACT_ATOMS: atom_id res chain seq x y z
N MET A 1 -3.90 5.32 -9.11
CA MET A 1 -4.66 4.80 -10.27
C MET A 1 -4.89 3.31 -10.08
N GLN A 2 -6.11 2.80 -10.24
CA GLN A 2 -6.36 1.34 -10.17
C GLN A 2 -5.59 0.62 -11.29
N PRO A 3 -5.01 -0.57 -11.03
CA PRO A 3 -4.32 -1.34 -12.06
C PRO A 3 -5.24 -1.62 -13.25
N GLN A 4 -4.82 -1.24 -14.46
CA GLN A 4 -5.60 -1.50 -15.67
C GLN A 4 -5.07 -2.74 -16.37
N LEU A 5 -5.99 -3.62 -16.77
CA LEU A 5 -5.70 -4.76 -17.63
C LEU A 5 -5.14 -4.28 -18.98
N LEU A 6 -3.95 -4.76 -19.33
CA LEU A 6 -3.28 -4.40 -20.58
C LEU A 6 -3.61 -5.36 -21.73
N ASP A 7 -3.84 -6.64 -21.40
CA ASP A 7 -4.19 -7.69 -22.35
C ASP A 7 -5.14 -8.70 -21.70
N THR A 8 -5.80 -9.52 -22.52
CA THR A 8 -6.63 -10.64 -22.11
C THR A 8 -5.92 -11.57 -21.13
N LYS A 9 -6.72 -12.25 -20.28
CA LYS A 9 -6.21 -13.26 -19.35
C LYS A 9 -5.75 -14.48 -20.14
N TRP A 10 -4.56 -15.00 -19.86
CA TRP A 10 -4.05 -16.18 -20.54
C TRP A 10 -4.16 -17.41 -19.65
N ASN A 11 -4.93 -18.40 -20.09
CA ASN A 11 -5.01 -19.68 -19.40
C ASN A 11 -3.77 -20.54 -19.70
N LEU A 12 -3.03 -20.90 -18.65
CA LEU A 12 -1.76 -21.62 -18.79
C LEU A 12 -2.01 -23.12 -18.63
N PHE A 13 -2.50 -23.77 -19.69
CA PHE A 13 -2.75 -25.22 -19.72
C PHE A 13 -1.57 -26.04 -20.27
N LYS A 14 -0.68 -25.42 -21.05
CA LYS A 14 0.43 -26.08 -21.75
C LYS A 14 1.76 -25.72 -21.11
N LYS A 15 2.72 -26.65 -21.15
CA LYS A 15 4.10 -26.48 -20.65
C LYS A 15 4.80 -25.23 -21.21
N VAL A 16 4.44 -24.86 -22.45
CA VAL A 16 4.95 -23.69 -23.16
C VAL A 16 3.76 -22.89 -23.67
N VAL A 17 3.75 -21.59 -23.37
CA VAL A 17 2.76 -20.62 -23.83
C VAL A 17 3.51 -19.46 -24.47
N GLN A 18 3.11 -19.08 -25.68
CA GLN A 18 3.70 -17.97 -26.41
C GLN A 18 2.61 -16.95 -26.76
N ILE A 19 2.88 -15.68 -26.47
CA ILE A 19 1.96 -14.58 -26.64
C ILE A 19 2.65 -13.48 -27.42
N ASN A 20 1.91 -12.85 -28.33
CA ASN A 20 2.35 -11.64 -29.03
C ASN A 20 1.51 -10.47 -28.53
N LEU A 21 2.15 -9.49 -27.91
CA LEU A 21 1.54 -8.26 -27.42
C LEU A 21 1.87 -7.11 -28.38
N THR A 22 0.86 -6.38 -28.82
CA THR A 22 1.03 -5.11 -29.54
C THR A 22 0.37 -4.00 -28.76
N LEU A 23 1.07 -2.89 -28.56
CA LEU A 23 0.52 -1.72 -27.88
C LEU A 23 -0.10 -0.78 -28.91
N ASN A 24 -1.30 -0.27 -28.67
CA ASN A 24 -1.88 0.77 -29.50
C ASN A 24 -1.31 2.16 -29.13
N ASN A 25 -1.70 3.20 -29.87
CA ASN A 25 -1.27 4.58 -29.62
C ASN A 25 -1.59 5.02 -28.19
N PHE A 26 -2.82 4.79 -27.74
CA PHE A 26 -3.27 5.18 -26.40
C PHE A 26 -2.46 4.51 -25.29
N GLN A 27 -2.21 3.21 -25.38
CA GLN A 27 -1.41 2.44 -24.42
C GLN A 27 0.05 2.92 -24.41
N THR A 28 0.61 3.21 -25.59
CA THR A 28 1.99 3.70 -25.71
C THR A 28 2.17 5.06 -25.03
N THR A 29 1.26 6.01 -25.29
CA THR A 29 1.27 7.32 -24.63
C THR A 29 0.99 7.17 -23.14
N LYS A 30 0.02 6.32 -22.78
CA LYS A 30 -0.33 6.07 -21.38
C LYS A 30 0.85 5.53 -20.60
N LEU A 31 1.76 4.76 -21.18
CA LEU A 31 2.94 4.24 -20.48
C LEU A 31 4.06 5.26 -20.25
N ARG A 32 3.96 6.46 -20.81
CA ARG A 32 4.91 7.55 -20.55
C ARG A 32 4.29 8.54 -19.57
N ASP A 33 5.12 9.21 -18.78
CA ASP A 33 4.67 10.28 -17.88
C ASP A 33 4.51 11.58 -18.67
N THR A 34 5.49 11.87 -19.53
CA THR A 34 5.45 12.91 -20.57
C THR A 34 6.02 12.31 -21.87
N GLU A 35 5.77 12.93 -23.02
CA GLU A 35 6.21 12.41 -24.33
C GLU A 35 7.70 12.10 -24.41
N ASN A 36 8.51 12.92 -23.72
CA ASN A 36 9.97 12.85 -23.69
C ASN A 36 10.53 12.01 -22.54
N THR A 37 9.70 11.56 -21.59
CA THR A 37 10.19 10.76 -20.46
C THR A 37 10.65 9.39 -20.96
N PRO A 38 11.93 9.01 -20.77
CA PRO A 38 12.40 7.68 -21.10
C PRO A 38 11.58 6.63 -20.34
N ILE A 39 11.13 5.57 -21.02
CA ILE A 39 10.25 4.56 -20.41
C ILE A 39 10.80 3.95 -19.11
N LYS A 40 12.14 3.81 -19.02
CA LYS A 40 12.83 3.32 -17.82
C LYS A 40 12.56 4.22 -16.60
N ARG A 41 12.40 5.53 -16.82
CA ARG A 41 12.14 6.56 -15.81
C ARG A 41 10.65 6.83 -15.57
N SER A 42 9.74 6.31 -16.38
CA SER A 42 8.31 6.49 -16.14
C SER A 42 7.89 5.83 -14.83
N HIS A 43 7.00 6.48 -14.10
CA HIS A 43 6.34 5.93 -12.92
C HIS A 43 5.31 4.86 -13.28
N LYS A 44 5.00 4.66 -14.56
CA LYS A 44 4.06 3.63 -15.01
C LYS A 44 4.84 2.40 -15.45
N LYS A 45 4.44 1.26 -14.89
CA LYS A 45 5.09 -0.03 -15.09
C LYS A 45 4.11 -1.03 -15.67
N VAL A 46 4.59 -1.81 -16.64
CA VAL A 46 3.93 -3.03 -17.10
C VAL A 46 4.39 -4.18 -16.22
N LEU A 47 3.44 -4.74 -15.46
CA LEU A 47 3.64 -5.83 -14.54
C LEU A 47 2.98 -7.10 -15.09
N LEU A 48 3.79 -8.15 -15.23
CA LEU A 48 3.31 -9.50 -15.49
C LEU A 48 3.05 -10.20 -14.16
N ARG A 49 1.81 -10.64 -13.96
CA ARG A 49 1.35 -11.32 -12.74
C ARG A 49 0.80 -12.69 -13.09
N PHE A 50 0.90 -13.61 -12.14
CA PHE A 50 0.36 -14.95 -12.26
C PHE A 50 -0.49 -15.24 -11.04
N CYS A 51 -1.62 -15.91 -11.21
CA CYS A 51 -2.35 -16.46 -10.09
C CYS A 51 -2.72 -17.92 -10.35
N GLN A 52 -2.77 -18.71 -9.28
CA GLN A 52 -3.38 -20.03 -9.33
C GLN A 52 -4.89 -19.86 -9.22
N VAL A 53 -5.64 -20.48 -10.12
CA VAL A 53 -7.11 -20.48 -10.04
C VAL A 53 -7.54 -21.33 -8.87
N ASN A 54 -8.37 -20.76 -8.01
CA ASN A 54 -9.06 -21.48 -6.96
C ASN A 54 -10.53 -20.99 -6.93
N PRO A 55 -11.51 -21.83 -7.32
CA PRO A 55 -12.90 -21.41 -7.40
C PRO A 55 -13.49 -21.02 -6.04
N ASN A 56 -12.89 -21.48 -4.94
CA ASN A 56 -13.37 -21.22 -3.57
C ASN A 56 -12.71 -19.98 -2.94
N LYS A 57 -11.95 -19.18 -3.69
CA LYS A 57 -11.30 -17.98 -3.19
C LYS A 57 -11.70 -16.75 -4.00
N GLU A 58 -12.20 -15.73 -3.31
CA GLU A 58 -12.52 -14.43 -3.89
C GLU A 58 -11.25 -13.59 -4.18
N VAL A 59 -10.17 -13.84 -3.44
CA VAL A 59 -8.91 -13.09 -3.57
C VAL A 59 -7.83 -13.95 -4.22
N PHE A 60 -7.30 -13.45 -5.34
CA PHE A 60 -6.20 -14.07 -6.08
C PHE A 60 -4.86 -13.45 -5.67
N LEU A 61 -4.01 -14.26 -5.03
CA LEU A 61 -2.64 -13.88 -4.69
C LEU A 61 -1.68 -14.23 -5.83
N ASP A 62 -0.57 -13.48 -5.94
CA ASP A 62 0.47 -13.80 -6.90
C ASP A 62 1.06 -15.18 -6.61
N ARG A 63 0.95 -16.07 -7.59
CA ARG A 63 1.49 -17.42 -7.52
C ARG A 63 1.90 -17.89 -8.90
N TYR A 64 3.19 -18.11 -9.08
CA TYR A 64 3.72 -18.66 -10.32
C TYR A 64 3.42 -20.16 -10.47
N PRO A 65 3.36 -20.64 -11.72
CA PRO A 65 3.49 -22.05 -12.02
C PRO A 65 4.84 -22.64 -11.52
N PRO A 66 4.92 -23.95 -11.26
CA PRO A 66 6.16 -24.59 -10.81
C PRO A 66 7.29 -24.45 -11.84
N LYS A 67 8.50 -24.10 -11.38
CA LYS A 67 9.71 -23.92 -12.21
C LYS A 67 9.44 -23.07 -13.47
N VAL A 68 8.85 -21.89 -13.28
CA VAL A 68 8.54 -20.99 -14.40
C VAL A 68 9.80 -20.31 -14.94
N PHE A 69 9.88 -20.22 -16.25
CA PHE A 69 10.86 -19.48 -17.05
C PHE A 69 10.07 -18.54 -17.95
N ILE A 70 10.44 -17.26 -17.97
CA ILE A 70 9.72 -16.26 -18.74
C ILE A 70 10.72 -15.52 -19.60
N GLN A 71 10.49 -15.50 -20.91
CA GLN A 71 11.27 -14.70 -21.84
C GLN A 71 10.35 -13.62 -22.40
N VAL A 72 10.78 -12.36 -22.29
CA VAL A 72 10.08 -11.21 -22.88
C VAL A 72 11.04 -10.55 -23.86
N ASN A 73 10.67 -10.59 -25.13
CA ASN A 73 11.57 -10.29 -26.26
C ASN A 73 12.86 -11.09 -26.08
N ASP A 74 13.99 -10.42 -25.96
CA ASP A 74 15.30 -11.07 -25.84
C ASP A 74 15.75 -11.27 -24.39
N GLN A 75 14.95 -10.82 -23.40
CA GLN A 75 15.33 -10.90 -21.98
C GLN A 75 14.68 -12.09 -21.27
N LEU A 76 15.51 -12.85 -20.54
CA LEU A 76 15.07 -13.94 -19.66
C LEU A 76 14.83 -13.46 -18.21
N PHE A 77 13.75 -13.97 -17.61
CA PHE A 77 13.35 -13.79 -16.22
C PHE A 77 13.16 -15.15 -15.54
N LEU A 78 13.86 -15.34 -14.40
CA LEU A 78 13.79 -16.52 -13.54
C LEU A 78 13.33 -16.11 -12.14
N PRO A 79 12.01 -15.98 -11.90
CA PRO A 79 11.52 -15.42 -10.65
C PRO A 79 11.79 -16.38 -9.47
N ARG A 80 12.48 -15.88 -8.44
CA ARG A 80 12.80 -16.63 -7.21
C ARG A 80 11.80 -16.41 -6.07
N LYS A 81 11.05 -15.29 -6.10
CA LYS A 81 10.06 -14.90 -5.10
C LYS A 81 8.73 -14.58 -5.78
N GLN A 82 7.62 -15.01 -5.17
CA GLN A 82 6.27 -14.70 -5.64
C GLN A 82 6.05 -13.18 -5.72
N GLY A 83 5.25 -12.74 -6.70
CA GLY A 83 4.90 -11.33 -6.87
C GLY A 83 4.75 -10.92 -8.34
N PRO A 84 4.57 -9.63 -8.59
CA PRO A 84 4.58 -9.08 -9.94
C PRO A 84 5.99 -9.01 -10.53
N ILE A 85 6.10 -9.25 -11.83
CA ILE A 85 7.35 -9.12 -12.59
C ILE A 85 7.28 -7.85 -13.44
N ASN A 86 8.16 -6.90 -13.18
CA ASN A 86 8.25 -5.67 -13.97
C ASN A 86 8.99 -5.96 -15.29
N ILE A 87 8.26 -5.91 -16.41
CA ILE A 87 8.80 -6.15 -17.75
C ILE A 87 8.95 -4.86 -18.57
N THR A 88 8.65 -3.71 -17.97
CA THR A 88 8.57 -2.40 -18.65
C THR A 88 9.80 -2.07 -19.48
N SER A 89 11.01 -2.32 -18.94
CA SER A 89 12.27 -1.90 -19.56
C SER A 89 12.67 -2.73 -20.78
N VAL A 90 12.05 -3.89 -20.98
CA VAL A 90 12.37 -4.82 -22.08
C VAL A 90 11.31 -4.79 -23.18
N LEU A 91 10.21 -4.06 -22.96
CA LEU A 91 9.17 -3.88 -23.97
C LEU A 91 9.59 -2.83 -25.01
N THR A 92 9.25 -3.12 -26.27
CA THR A 92 9.21 -2.14 -27.34
C THR A 92 7.95 -1.29 -27.18
N VAL A 93 8.10 -0.11 -26.57
CA VAL A 93 7.00 0.84 -26.32
C VAL A 93 6.85 1.81 -27.49
N LYS A 94 6.48 1.23 -28.64
CA LYS A 94 6.11 1.92 -29.88
C LYS A 94 4.79 1.33 -30.40
N PRO A 95 3.90 2.14 -31.01
CA PRO A 95 2.60 1.65 -31.43
C PRO A 95 2.73 0.55 -32.47
N PHE A 96 1.90 -0.49 -32.32
CA PHE A 96 1.73 -1.63 -33.23
C PHE A 96 2.96 -2.52 -33.43
N LEU A 97 4.09 -2.20 -32.78
CA LEU A 97 5.25 -3.08 -32.75
C LEU A 97 4.99 -4.27 -31.81
N LYS A 98 5.41 -5.45 -32.27
CA LYS A 98 5.20 -6.70 -31.56
C LYS A 98 6.20 -6.85 -30.42
N ASN A 99 5.69 -7.30 -29.28
CA ASN A 99 6.45 -7.81 -28.15
C ASN A 99 6.13 -9.30 -28.01
N SER A 100 7.15 -10.15 -27.86
CA SER A 100 6.99 -11.59 -27.68
C SER A 100 7.12 -11.94 -26.21
N ILE A 101 6.17 -12.69 -25.66
CA ILE A 101 6.22 -13.21 -24.30
C ILE A 101 6.11 -14.73 -24.37
N LYS A 102 7.15 -15.42 -23.95
CA LYS A 102 7.21 -16.88 -23.88
C LYS A 102 7.31 -17.32 -22.43
N ILE A 103 6.36 -18.14 -21.99
CA ILE A 103 6.25 -18.66 -20.64
C ILE A 103 6.43 -20.18 -20.73
N ILE A 104 7.40 -20.72 -20.00
CA ILE A 104 7.69 -22.14 -19.92
C ILE A 104 7.63 -22.55 -18.45
N PHE A 105 6.96 -23.64 -18.12
CA PHE A 105 6.88 -24.10 -16.73
C PHE A 105 6.79 -25.62 -16.65
N GLN A 106 7.06 -26.19 -15.48
CA GLN A 106 6.86 -27.62 -15.25
C GLN A 106 5.36 -27.94 -15.21
N ARG A 107 4.94 -29.05 -15.83
CA ARG A 107 3.54 -29.49 -15.85
C ARG A 107 2.98 -29.56 -14.42
N SER A 108 1.75 -29.08 -14.28
CA SER A 108 1.02 -29.00 -13.03
C SER A 108 -0.41 -29.49 -13.26
N ASP A 109 -1.01 -30.08 -12.23
CA ASP A 109 -2.43 -30.40 -12.12
C ASP A 109 -3.29 -29.14 -11.88
N LYS A 110 -2.70 -28.13 -11.24
CA LYS A 110 -3.32 -26.81 -11.00
C LYS A 110 -3.37 -25.94 -12.25
N ILE A 111 -4.43 -25.15 -12.36
CA ILE A 111 -4.61 -24.14 -13.41
C ILE A 111 -4.03 -22.81 -12.94
N PHE A 112 -3.30 -22.14 -13.83
CA PHE A 112 -2.75 -20.81 -13.61
C PHE A 112 -3.23 -19.84 -14.69
N ILE A 113 -3.38 -18.58 -14.30
CA ILE A 113 -3.69 -17.48 -15.22
C ILE A 113 -2.52 -16.50 -15.20
N GLY A 114 -2.05 -16.11 -16.38
CA GLY A 114 -1.13 -14.99 -16.57
C GLY A 114 -1.89 -13.72 -16.97
N VAL A 115 -1.52 -12.58 -16.40
CA VAL A 115 -2.16 -11.30 -16.67
C VAL A 115 -1.12 -10.18 -16.75
N LEU A 116 -1.29 -9.27 -17.71
CA LEU A 116 -0.52 -8.03 -17.80
C LEU A 116 -1.33 -6.85 -17.24
N PHE A 117 -0.71 -6.10 -16.35
CA PHE A 117 -1.28 -4.87 -15.80
C PHE A 117 -0.38 -3.68 -16.08
N ILE A 118 -0.98 -2.53 -16.34
CA ILE A 118 -0.32 -1.24 -16.15
C ILE A 118 -0.61 -0.79 -14.72
N ALA A 119 0.45 -0.64 -13.93
CA ALA A 119 0.39 -0.08 -12.59
C ALA A 119 1.26 1.18 -12.51
N GLN A 120 0.89 2.12 -11.66
CA GLN A 120 1.74 3.25 -11.34
C GLN A 120 2.54 2.88 -10.09
N THR A 121 3.87 2.99 -10.13
CA THR A 121 4.66 2.92 -8.91
C THR A 121 4.21 4.04 -7.98
N PRO A 122 4.12 3.78 -6.68
CA PRO A 122 4.08 4.81 -5.66
C PRO A 122 5.01 5.95 -6.03
N ASN A 123 4.46 7.11 -6.36
CA ASN A 123 5.21 8.34 -6.28
C ASN A 123 4.80 8.96 -4.94
N PRO A 124 5.73 9.06 -3.96
CA PRO A 124 5.52 9.81 -2.72
C PRO A 124 4.74 11.12 -2.91
N GLN A 125 5.03 11.85 -3.98
CA GLN A 125 4.46 13.16 -4.30
C GLN A 125 3.05 13.10 -4.93
N LEU A 126 2.56 11.92 -5.34
CA LEU A 126 1.26 11.74 -5.99
C LEU A 126 0.28 10.86 -5.18
N TRP A 127 0.61 10.52 -3.93
CA TRP A 127 -0.34 9.84 -3.06
C TRP A 127 -1.47 10.80 -2.70
N ASP A 128 -2.55 10.74 -3.46
CA ASP A 128 -3.77 11.46 -3.16
C ASP A 128 -4.42 10.85 -1.91
N HIS A 129 -4.49 11.61 -0.81
CA HIS A 129 -5.20 11.21 0.41
C HIS A 129 -6.65 10.75 0.12
N LYS A 130 -7.25 11.17 -1.01
CA LYS A 130 -8.56 10.69 -1.46
C LYS A 130 -8.59 9.21 -1.87
N SER A 131 -7.44 8.60 -2.10
CA SER A 131 -7.33 7.16 -2.43
C SER A 131 -7.57 6.27 -1.21
N ILE A 132 -7.43 6.81 0.01
CA ILE A 132 -7.80 6.13 1.24
C ILE A 132 -9.25 6.48 1.56
N SER A 133 -10.14 5.52 1.33
CA SER A 133 -11.58 5.68 1.47
C SER A 133 -12.09 5.55 2.92
N LEU A 134 -11.24 5.07 3.84
CA LEU A 134 -11.64 4.79 5.21
C LEU A 134 -11.31 5.99 6.11
N ILE A 135 -12.30 6.84 6.32
CA ILE A 135 -12.27 7.86 7.38
C ILE A 135 -13.07 7.31 8.55
N GLN A 136 -12.45 7.27 9.72
CA GLN A 136 -13.13 6.92 10.95
C GLN A 136 -13.70 8.17 11.61
N GLU A 137 -14.92 8.06 12.14
CA GLU A 137 -15.55 9.15 12.87
C GLU A 137 -14.85 9.47 14.19
N TYR A 138 -14.88 10.75 14.57
CA TYR A 138 -14.36 11.27 15.84
C TYR A 138 -14.77 10.42 17.07
N LYS A 139 -16.03 9.97 17.11
CA LYS A 139 -16.62 9.24 18.24
C LYS A 139 -15.92 7.91 18.52
N VAL A 140 -15.37 7.25 17.50
CA VAL A 140 -14.78 5.92 17.65
C VAL A 140 -13.54 5.97 18.54
N THR A 141 -12.63 6.92 18.27
CA THR A 141 -11.41 7.10 19.09
C THR A 141 -11.75 7.70 20.44
N ARG A 142 -12.72 8.63 20.49
CA ARG A 142 -13.24 9.15 21.76
C ARG A 142 -13.73 8.03 22.69
N ASN A 143 -14.48 7.06 22.16
CA ASN A 143 -14.97 5.91 22.93
C ASN A 143 -13.82 4.97 23.35
N LYS A 144 -12.81 4.76 22.50
CA LYS A 144 -11.60 4.02 22.87
C LYS A 144 -10.88 4.69 24.04
N ILE A 145 -10.75 6.02 24.00
CA ILE A 145 -10.16 6.80 25.10
C ILE A 145 -10.97 6.56 26.37
N ALA A 146 -12.29 6.76 26.34
CA ALA A 146 -13.14 6.52 27.50
C ALA A 146 -12.94 5.11 28.08
N ASN A 147 -12.90 4.07 27.24
CA ASN A 147 -12.68 2.69 27.69
C ASN A 147 -11.30 2.48 28.34
N LEU A 148 -10.23 3.12 27.82
CA LEU A 148 -8.90 3.06 28.45
C LEU A 148 -8.93 3.58 29.89
N PHE A 149 -9.70 4.62 30.16
CA PHE A 149 -9.86 5.20 31.50
C PHE A 149 -10.78 4.41 32.43
N HIS A 150 -11.63 3.51 31.92
CA HIS A 150 -12.50 2.66 32.74
C HIS A 150 -11.84 1.34 33.16
N GLY A 151 -10.67 1.02 32.61
CA GLY A 151 -9.98 -0.25 32.83
C GLY A 151 -10.59 -1.38 31.99
N ALA A 152 -9.74 -2.27 31.47
CA ALA A 152 -10.21 -3.56 30.98
C ALA A 152 -10.61 -4.38 32.21
N ASP A 153 -11.91 -4.68 32.32
CA ASP A 153 -12.50 -5.64 33.26
C ASP A 153 -12.18 -5.40 34.76
N GLY A 154 -12.98 -4.55 35.41
CA GLY A 154 -13.53 -4.75 36.77
C GLY A 154 -12.62 -4.88 38.01
N ASP A 155 -11.32 -5.14 37.89
CA ASP A 155 -10.50 -5.66 39.02
C ASP A 155 -9.09 -5.03 39.11
N SER A 156 -8.85 -3.94 38.37
CA SER A 156 -7.59 -3.20 38.40
C SER A 156 -7.72 -1.94 39.25
N ASP A 157 -7.08 -1.93 40.42
CA ASP A 157 -6.99 -0.76 41.33
C ASP A 157 -6.23 0.43 40.73
N VAL A 158 -5.64 0.27 39.54
CA VAL A 158 -4.92 1.33 38.82
C VAL A 158 -5.88 2.09 37.92
N LYS A 159 -6.41 3.20 38.44
CA LYS A 159 -7.17 4.17 37.63
C LYS A 159 -6.21 5.07 36.87
N ILE A 160 -6.21 4.99 35.54
CA ILE A 160 -5.52 5.98 34.71
C ILE A 160 -6.25 7.32 34.92
N THR A 161 -5.54 8.35 35.35
CA THR A 161 -6.11 9.69 35.59
C THR A 161 -5.85 10.66 34.44
N SER A 162 -4.79 10.44 33.67
CA SER A 162 -4.48 11.14 32.43
C SER A 162 -3.60 10.27 31.53
N LEU A 163 -3.67 10.51 30.21
CA LEU A 163 -2.84 9.82 29.23
C LEU A 163 -2.19 10.84 28.30
N ASN A 164 -0.86 10.96 28.38
CA ASN A 164 -0.11 11.84 27.50
C ASN A 164 0.16 11.14 26.17
N VAL A 165 -0.17 11.79 25.06
CA VAL A 165 0.03 11.27 23.71
C VAL A 165 0.84 12.27 22.89
N SER A 166 1.90 11.78 22.26
CA SER A 166 2.68 12.54 21.28
C SER A 166 1.91 12.66 19.97
N LEU A 167 1.88 13.87 19.40
CA LEU A 167 1.36 14.16 18.07
C LEU A 167 2.45 14.07 16.98
N LYS A 168 3.69 13.72 17.36
CA LYS A 168 4.77 13.46 16.41
C LYS A 168 4.66 12.06 15.83
N CYS A 169 4.91 11.96 14.53
CA CYS A 169 4.95 10.69 13.83
C CYS A 169 6.15 9.86 14.30
N PRO A 170 5.98 8.57 14.64
CA PRO A 170 7.10 7.71 15.07
C PRO A 170 8.13 7.47 13.96
N LEU A 171 7.79 7.70 12.69
CA LEU A 171 8.70 7.51 11.56
C LEU A 171 9.52 8.76 11.25
N SER A 172 8.87 9.91 11.14
CA SER A 172 9.52 11.16 10.72
C SER A 172 9.93 12.07 11.88
N GLN A 173 9.44 11.79 13.10
CA GLN A 173 9.69 12.58 14.31
C GLN A 173 9.22 14.05 14.24
N ILE A 174 8.41 14.38 13.23
CA ILE A 174 7.75 15.67 13.06
C ILE A 174 6.24 15.54 13.33
N LEU A 175 5.55 16.67 13.46
CA LEU A 175 4.10 16.70 13.68
C LEU A 175 3.37 15.95 12.55
N ILE A 176 2.42 15.11 12.93
CA ILE A 176 1.58 14.38 11.98
C ILE A 176 0.74 15.37 11.16
N ASN A 177 0.78 15.28 9.84
CA ASN A 177 -0.08 16.04 8.96
C ASN A 177 -1.40 15.29 8.70
N VAL A 178 -1.29 14.01 8.32
CA VAL A 178 -2.46 13.15 8.08
C VAL A 178 -2.45 11.94 9.01
N PRO A 179 -3.27 11.95 10.09
CA PRO A 179 -3.23 10.92 11.12
C PRO A 179 -3.85 9.62 10.63
N CYS A 180 -3.00 8.60 10.54
CA CYS A 180 -3.37 7.26 10.11
C CYS A 180 -3.22 6.23 11.21
N ILE A 181 -4.12 5.27 11.20
CA ILE A 181 -4.07 4.07 12.02
C ILE A 181 -4.45 2.85 11.17
N GLY A 182 -3.85 1.69 11.46
CA GLY A 182 -4.24 0.45 10.80
C GLY A 182 -5.53 -0.12 11.39
N LYS A 183 -6.42 -0.67 10.55
CA LYS A 183 -7.71 -1.28 10.94
C LYS A 183 -7.64 -2.32 12.08
N ARG A 184 -6.50 -2.98 12.27
CA ARG A 184 -6.27 -4.01 13.30
C ARG A 184 -5.42 -3.53 14.49
N CYS A 185 -5.13 -2.23 14.55
CA CYS A 185 -4.38 -1.63 15.65
C CYS A 185 -5.29 -1.46 16.87
N MET A 186 -4.76 -1.77 18.06
CA MET A 186 -5.46 -1.60 19.34
C MET A 186 -5.01 -0.36 20.11
N HIS A 187 -3.89 0.26 19.70
CA HIS A 187 -3.47 1.55 20.23
C HIS A 187 -4.37 2.66 19.68
N ILE A 188 -4.36 3.81 20.34
CA ILE A 188 -5.05 5.02 19.88
C ILE A 188 -4.12 5.96 19.11
N GLU A 189 -2.80 5.83 19.27
CA GLU A 189 -1.81 6.69 18.61
C GLU A 189 -1.85 6.53 17.09
N CYS A 190 -1.68 7.65 16.37
CA CYS A 190 -1.59 7.67 14.92
C CYS A 190 -0.14 7.81 14.45
N PHE A 191 0.09 7.50 13.18
CA PHE A 191 1.31 7.84 12.46
C PHE A 191 0.95 8.65 11.21
N ASP A 192 1.93 9.38 10.67
CA ASP A 192 1.72 10.18 9.49
C ASP A 192 1.64 9.32 8.21
N MET A 193 0.65 9.62 7.36
CA MET A 193 0.38 8.91 6.12
C MET A 193 1.55 8.94 5.14
N GLU A 194 2.10 10.13 4.86
CA GLU A 194 3.17 10.29 3.87
C GLU A 194 4.43 9.59 4.36
N SER A 195 4.77 9.81 5.63
CA SER A 195 5.90 9.14 6.28
C SER A 195 5.79 7.61 6.22
N TYR A 196 4.57 7.09 6.38
CA TYR A 196 4.29 5.64 6.26
C TYR A 196 4.54 5.10 4.86
N PHE A 197 4.06 5.81 3.82
CA PHE A 197 4.29 5.40 2.44
C PHE A 197 5.75 5.54 2.03
N ASP A 198 6.43 6.59 2.47
CA ASP A 198 7.87 6.78 2.23
C ASP A 198 8.69 5.64 2.80
N ALA A 199 8.43 5.25 4.06
CA ALA A 199 9.08 4.10 4.68
C ALA A 199 8.82 2.77 3.93
N ASN A 200 7.68 2.66 3.24
CA ASN A 200 7.30 1.50 2.43
C ASN A 200 7.54 1.70 0.92
N SER A 201 8.27 2.72 0.49
CA SER A 201 8.63 2.93 -0.93
C SER A 201 9.83 2.09 -1.37
N THR A 202 10.44 1.35 -0.44
CA THR A 202 11.64 0.53 -0.69
C THR A 202 11.36 -0.70 -1.55
N LYS A 203 12.42 -1.36 -2.04
CA LYS A 203 12.34 -2.57 -2.88
C LYS A 203 11.60 -3.75 -2.22
N ASN A 204 11.58 -3.81 -0.89
CA ASN A 204 10.90 -4.85 -0.11
C ASN A 204 10.10 -4.19 1.02
N PRO A 205 8.91 -3.65 0.74
CA PRO A 205 8.09 -2.99 1.76
C PRO A 205 7.57 -4.00 2.78
N LYS A 206 7.57 -3.62 4.06
CA LYS A 206 7.07 -4.47 5.15
C LYS A 206 5.56 -4.36 5.31
N TRP A 207 4.99 -3.18 5.04
CA TRP A 207 3.57 -2.88 5.27
C TRP A 207 3.13 -3.23 6.70
N GLU A 208 3.87 -2.71 7.68
CA GLU A 208 3.65 -2.93 9.12
C GLU A 208 3.43 -1.60 9.82
N CYS A 209 2.52 -1.58 10.79
CA CYS A 209 2.32 -0.41 11.64
C CYS A 209 3.63 -0.03 12.34
N PRO A 210 4.08 1.23 12.28
CA PRO A 210 5.31 1.66 12.93
C PRO A 210 5.25 1.61 14.46
N ILE A 211 4.05 1.59 15.04
CA ILE A 211 3.81 1.58 16.49
C ILE A 211 3.77 0.14 17.00
N CYS A 212 2.79 -0.67 16.54
CA CYS A 212 2.58 -2.02 17.06
C CYS A 212 3.10 -3.16 16.18
N ARG A 213 3.76 -2.86 15.05
CA ARG A 213 4.32 -3.84 14.09
C ARG A 213 3.33 -4.82 13.45
N LYS A 214 2.02 -4.72 13.73
CA LYS A 214 0.99 -5.51 13.06
C LYS A 214 0.92 -5.17 11.57
N GLY A 215 0.64 -6.18 10.74
CA GLY A 215 0.48 -5.98 9.29
C GLY A 215 -0.62 -4.98 8.94
N CYS A 216 -0.27 -3.96 8.18
CA CYS A 216 -1.05 -2.76 7.89
C CYS A 216 -0.96 -2.41 6.38
N GLN A 217 -1.59 -3.21 5.53
CA GLN A 217 -1.64 -2.91 4.09
C GLN A 217 -2.28 -1.53 3.82
N PRO A 218 -1.96 -0.85 2.70
CA PRO A 218 -2.57 0.44 2.35
C PRO A 218 -4.10 0.45 2.43
N ASP A 219 -4.75 -0.62 1.97
CA ASP A 219 -6.22 -0.77 1.99
C ASP A 219 -6.81 -0.93 3.41
N ASN A 220 -5.95 -1.13 4.42
CA ASN A 220 -6.33 -1.20 5.83
C ASN A 220 -5.98 0.07 6.60
N LEU A 221 -5.45 1.11 5.94
CA LEU A 221 -5.21 2.40 6.57
C LEU A 221 -6.54 3.13 6.77
N ILE A 222 -6.67 3.75 7.94
CA ILE A 222 -7.82 4.55 8.34
C ILE A 222 -7.31 5.93 8.71
N ILE A 223 -7.93 6.97 8.16
CA ILE A 223 -7.72 8.35 8.63
C ILE A 223 -8.56 8.54 9.90
N ASP A 224 -7.91 8.89 11.00
CA ASP A 224 -8.57 9.04 12.28
C ASP A 224 -9.19 10.43 12.43
N GLY A 225 -10.53 10.51 12.48
CA GLY A 225 -11.25 11.77 12.59
C GLY A 225 -11.08 12.49 13.93
N TYR A 226 -10.76 11.77 15.02
CA TYR A 226 -10.49 12.40 16.31
C TYR A 226 -9.14 13.13 16.26
N TRP A 227 -8.08 12.42 15.90
CA TRP A 227 -6.75 13.02 15.82
C TRP A 227 -6.65 14.10 14.74
N LYS A 228 -7.42 13.97 13.65
CA LYS A 228 -7.51 15.02 12.63
C LYS A 228 -8.10 16.31 13.20
N ALA A 229 -9.10 16.21 14.07
CA ALA A 229 -9.67 17.38 14.75
C ALA A 229 -8.65 17.98 15.74
N VAL A 230 -8.01 17.14 16.57
CA VAL A 230 -6.97 17.59 17.51
C VAL A 230 -5.83 18.32 16.81
N LEU A 231 -5.28 17.76 15.72
CA LEU A 231 -4.17 18.36 14.96
C LEU A 231 -4.55 19.69 14.30
N LYS A 232 -5.84 19.93 14.05
CA LYS A 232 -6.32 21.21 13.52
C LYS A 232 -6.39 22.31 14.58
N GLU A 233 -6.56 21.92 15.84
CA GLU A 233 -6.80 22.83 16.98
C GLU A 233 -5.58 22.99 17.89
N ILE A 234 -4.57 22.11 17.77
CA ILE A 234 -3.35 22.17 18.59
C ILE A 234 -2.57 23.47 18.34
N PRO A 235 -2.08 24.17 19.37
CA PRO A 235 -1.22 25.33 19.18
C PRO A 235 0.12 24.93 18.54
N LEU A 236 0.71 25.86 17.77
CA LEU A 236 1.89 25.62 16.93
C LEU A 236 3.14 25.13 17.68
N ASP A 237 3.27 25.48 18.96
CA ASP A 237 4.39 25.15 19.83
C ASP A 237 4.17 23.87 20.66
N CYS A 238 3.02 23.21 20.51
CA CYS A 238 2.66 22.01 21.26
C CYS A 238 2.72 20.79 20.34
N THR A 239 3.35 19.71 20.82
CA THR A 239 3.50 18.47 20.06
C THR A 239 2.98 17.25 20.81
N SER A 240 2.26 17.48 21.89
CA SER A 240 1.67 16.44 22.73
C SER A 240 0.39 16.95 23.37
N VAL A 241 -0.47 16.03 23.79
CA VAL A 241 -1.71 16.34 24.52
C VAL A 241 -1.86 15.43 25.72
N SER A 242 -2.50 15.92 26.78
CA SER A 242 -3.00 15.13 27.90
C SER A 242 -4.47 14.82 27.68
N LEU A 243 -4.79 13.56 27.43
CA LEU A 243 -6.15 13.08 27.23
C LEU A 243 -6.88 12.94 28.57
N GLN A 244 -8.16 13.28 28.54
CA GLN A 244 -9.09 13.17 29.67
C GLN A 244 -10.07 12.01 29.46
N LYS A 245 -10.72 11.58 30.55
CA LYS A 245 -11.66 10.45 30.56
C LYS A 245 -12.84 10.60 29.60
N ASP A 246 -13.32 11.82 29.39
CA ASP A 246 -14.43 12.15 28.50
C ASP A 246 -14.01 12.29 27.02
N GLY A 247 -12.73 12.06 26.73
CA GLY A 247 -12.11 12.25 25.42
C GLY A 247 -11.81 13.69 25.06
N SER A 248 -11.93 14.64 26.01
CA SER A 248 -11.31 15.96 25.85
C SER A 248 -9.80 15.87 26.01
N TRP A 249 -9.09 16.93 25.64
CA TRP A 249 -7.63 16.95 25.63
C TRP A 249 -7.11 18.35 26.02
N ILE A 250 -5.94 18.38 26.65
CA ILE A 250 -5.24 19.59 27.04
C ILE A 250 -3.90 19.62 26.30
N PRO A 251 -3.53 20.71 25.60
CA PRO A 251 -2.23 20.80 24.95
C PRO A 251 -1.10 20.76 25.98
N LEU A 252 -0.05 19.99 25.67
CA LEU A 252 1.20 19.95 26.43
C LEU A 252 2.26 20.67 25.59
N CYS A 253 2.47 21.94 25.90
CA CYS A 253 3.41 22.81 25.22
C CYS A 253 4.70 22.87 26.03
N ASN A 254 5.85 22.87 25.37
CA ASN A 254 7.10 23.10 26.08
C ASN A 254 7.08 24.54 26.57
N SER A 255 7.06 24.74 27.89
CA SER A 255 7.28 26.05 28.48
C SER A 255 8.63 26.57 27.95
N LYS A 256 8.59 27.68 27.23
CA LYS A 256 9.80 28.45 26.91
C LYS A 256 10.40 28.86 28.25
N ASN A 257 11.45 28.16 28.70
CA ASN A 257 12.38 28.71 29.67
C ASN A 257 13.18 29.83 29.00
#